data_AF-A0A526YSX3-F1
#
_entry.id   AF-A0A526YSX3-F1
#
_cell.length_a   1.000
_cell.length_b   1.000
_cell.length_c   1.000
_cell.angle_alpha   90.00
_cell.angle_beta   90.00
_cell.angle_gamma   90.00
#
_symmetry.space_group_name_H-M   'P 1'
#
loop_
_entity.id
_entity.type
_entity.pdbx_description
1 polymer ?
#
loop_
_entity_poly.entity_id
_entity_poly.type
_entity_poly.pdbx_seq_one_letter_code
_entity_poly.pdbx_strand_id
1 'polypeptide(L)'
;MPVDPQNALLTVQSGLAQLSALIVSYSFSAIGAVILLVLGYIVAGLAQRSIYAGLGHIHGFDTTLRHFFSRIVRYAILILVVVMVLGQFGVQTTSIIAAIGAIGLAIGLALQGTLQN
;
A
#
# COMPACT_ATOMS: atom_id res chain seq x y z
N MET A 1 36.07 19.72 -27.90
CA MET A 1 35.24 19.11 -28.96
C MET A 1 34.25 20.18 -29.42
N PRO A 2 34.27 20.60 -30.69
CA PRO A 2 33.26 21.54 -31.20
C PRO A 2 31.89 20.87 -31.08
N VAL A 3 30.96 21.54 -30.42
CA VAL A 3 29.56 21.11 -30.35
C VAL A 3 28.91 21.37 -31.69
N ASP A 4 28.75 20.32 -32.51
CA ASP A 4 28.02 20.45 -33.76
C ASP A 4 26.58 20.87 -33.47
N PRO A 5 26.08 21.98 -34.06
CA PRO A 5 24.77 22.54 -33.74
C PRO A 5 23.61 21.57 -34.06
N GLN A 6 23.82 20.62 -34.98
CA GLN A 6 22.82 19.58 -35.31
C GLN A 6 22.67 18.56 -34.17
N ASN A 7 23.75 18.17 -33.51
CA ASN A 7 23.75 17.18 -32.43
C ASN A 7 23.14 17.77 -31.14
N ALA A 8 23.34 19.08 -30.92
CA ALA A 8 22.72 19.81 -29.82
C ALA A 8 21.18 19.83 -29.94
N LEU A 9 20.64 20.03 -31.15
CA LEU A 9 19.19 20.04 -31.40
C LEU A 9 18.56 18.65 -31.21
N LEU A 10 19.24 17.57 -31.60
CA LEU A 10 18.78 16.19 -31.39
C LEU A 10 18.78 15.78 -29.91
N THR A 11 19.77 16.23 -29.15
CA THR A 11 19.85 15.98 -27.69
C THR A 11 18.73 16.71 -26.94
N VAL A 12 18.41 17.94 -27.35
CA VAL A 12 17.28 18.69 -26.77
C VAL A 12 15.94 18.04 -27.12
N GLN A 13 15.72 17.62 -28.38
CA GLN A 13 14.48 16.95 -28.78
C GLN A 13 14.28 15.61 -28.07
N SER A 14 15.33 14.80 -27.95
CA SER A 14 15.25 13.51 -27.23
C SER A 14 15.00 13.71 -25.73
N GLY A 15 15.59 14.73 -25.10
CA GLY A 15 15.30 15.12 -23.72
C GLY A 15 13.83 15.54 -23.52
N LEU A 16 13.27 16.36 -24.43
CA LEU A 16 11.86 16.75 -24.40
C LEU A 16 10.91 15.55 -24.58
N ALA A 17 11.27 14.60 -25.45
CA ALA A 17 10.51 13.37 -25.65
C ALA A 17 10.56 12.44 -24.42
N GLN A 18 11.68 12.38 -23.71
CA GLN A 18 11.79 11.62 -22.46
C GLN A 18 10.98 12.26 -21.34
N LEU A 19 11.02 13.59 -21.22
CA LEU A 19 10.21 14.33 -20.24
C LEU A 19 8.71 14.13 -20.48
N SER A 20 8.25 14.20 -21.74
CA SER A 20 6.84 13.95 -22.06
C SER A 20 6.42 12.51 -21.78
N ALA A 21 7.28 11.52 -22.07
CA ALA A 21 7.04 10.12 -21.75
C ALA A 21 6.93 9.88 -20.23
N LEU A 22 7.79 10.51 -19.42
CA LEU A 22 7.69 10.46 -17.96
C LEU A 22 6.38 11.07 -17.46
N ILE A 23 5.99 12.25 -17.96
CA ILE A 23 4.77 12.93 -17.54
C ILE A 23 3.53 12.07 -17.85
N VAL A 24 3.45 11.50 -19.06
CA VAL A 24 2.32 10.64 -19.46
C VAL A 24 2.28 9.37 -18.60
N SER A 25 3.42 8.71 -18.40
CA SER A 25 3.54 7.51 -17.56
C SER A 25 3.07 7.77 -16.13
N TYR A 26 3.58 8.82 -15.49
CA TYR A 26 3.22 9.17 -14.11
C TYR A 26 1.75 9.59 -13.96
N SER A 27 1.15 10.19 -15.01
CA SER A 27 -0.26 10.57 -15.01
C SER A 27 -1.19 9.35 -14.96
N PHE A 28 -0.92 8.31 -15.76
CA PHE A 28 -1.67 7.06 -15.70
C PHE A 28 -1.49 6.33 -14.37
N SER A 29 -0.26 6.30 -13.85
CA SER A 29 0.04 5.77 -12.52
C SER A 29 -0.72 6.50 -11.40
N ALA A 30 -0.86 7.82 -11.48
CA ALA A 30 -1.60 8.60 -10.50
C ALA A 30 -3.10 8.25 -10.50
N ILE A 31 -3.72 8.11 -11.68
CA ILE A 31 -5.13 7.70 -11.79
C ILE A 31 -5.32 6.29 -11.24
N GLY A 32 -4.45 5.35 -11.64
CA GLY A 32 -4.46 3.98 -11.12
C GLY A 32 -4.31 3.93 -9.60
N ALA A 33 -3.40 4.73 -9.04
CA ALA A 33 -3.21 4.86 -7.59
C ALA A 33 -4.46 5.39 -6.88
N VAL A 34 -5.11 6.42 -7.41
CA VAL A 34 -6.35 6.97 -6.84
C VAL A 34 -7.47 5.93 -6.86
N ILE A 35 -7.66 5.25 -7.99
CA ILE A 35 -8.65 4.17 -8.12
C ILE A 35 -8.37 3.08 -7.09
N LEU A 36 -7.13 2.62 -7.01
CA LEU A 36 -6.72 1.55 -6.10
C LEU A 36 -6.89 1.97 -4.63
N LEU A 37 -6.63 3.22 -4.28
CA LEU A 37 -6.81 3.76 -2.94
C LEU A 37 -8.29 3.83 -2.56
N VAL A 38 -9.16 4.29 -3.47
CA VAL A 38 -10.61 4.32 -3.26
C VAL A 38 -11.18 2.91 -3.12
N LEU A 39 -10.83 2.00 -4.04
CA LEU A 39 -11.29 0.60 -3.99
C LEU A 39 -10.79 -0.07 -2.71
N GLY A 40 -9.51 0.10 -2.39
CA GLY A 40 -8.88 -0.44 -1.19
C GLY A 40 -9.55 0.06 0.09
N TYR A 41 -9.90 1.33 0.16
CA TYR A 41 -10.63 1.90 1.29
C TYR A 41 -12.02 1.30 1.46
N ILE A 42 -12.76 1.12 0.36
CA ILE A 42 -14.08 0.48 0.36
C ILE A 42 -13.96 -0.98 0.81
N VAL A 43 -13.04 -1.74 0.22
CA VAL A 43 -12.79 -3.15 0.56
C VAL A 43 -12.38 -3.30 2.03
N ALA A 44 -11.51 -2.43 2.54
CA ALA A 44 -11.10 -2.44 3.94
C ALA A 44 -12.28 -2.17 4.88
N GLY A 45 -13.18 -1.25 4.51
CA GLY A 45 -14.42 -0.98 5.25
C GLY A 45 -15.39 -2.15 5.24
N LEU A 46 -15.56 -2.82 4.09
CA LEU A 46 -16.39 -4.02 3.97
C LEU A 46 -15.82 -5.17 4.80
N ALA A 47 -14.52 -5.44 4.67
CA ALA A 47 -13.84 -6.47 5.46
C ALA A 47 -13.96 -6.21 6.97
N GLN A 48 -13.78 -4.97 7.43
CA GLN A 48 -13.97 -4.61 8.83
C GLN A 48 -15.37 -5.00 9.33
N ARG A 49 -16.42 -4.66 8.56
CA ARG A 49 -17.81 -4.96 8.90
C ARG A 49 -18.07 -6.47 8.91
N SER A 50 -17.58 -7.18 7.89
CA SER A 50 -17.72 -8.64 7.79
C SER A 50 -17.06 -9.36 8.95
N ILE A 51 -15.84 -8.97 9.34
CA ILE A 51 -15.13 -9.56 10.48
C ILE A 51 -15.86 -9.23 11.78
N TYR A 52 -16.29 -7.97 11.98
CA TYR A 52 -17.03 -7.59 13.19
C TYR A 52 -18.33 -8.40 13.36
N ALA A 53 -19.10 -8.56 12.28
CA ALA A 53 -20.32 -9.36 12.27
C ALA A 53 -20.03 -10.86 12.46
N GLY A 54 -19.02 -11.39 11.78
CA GLY A 54 -18.63 -12.80 11.87
C GLY A 54 -18.21 -13.20 13.29
N LEU A 55 -17.33 -12.41 13.93
CA LEU A 55 -16.89 -12.66 15.30
C LEU A 55 -18.03 -12.54 16.32
N GLY A 56 -19.09 -11.80 16.02
CA GLY A 56 -20.27 -11.70 16.87
C GLY A 56 -21.05 -13.01 17.04
N HIS A 57 -20.85 -13.99 16.14
CA HIS A 57 -21.48 -15.30 16.22
C HIS A 57 -20.64 -16.32 17.01
N ILE A 58 -19.43 -15.94 17.45
CA ILE A 58 -18.50 -16.82 18.15
C ILE A 58 -18.62 -16.60 19.66
N HIS A 59 -18.89 -17.68 20.41
CA HIS A 59 -18.89 -17.64 21.87
C HIS A 59 -17.50 -17.26 22.41
N GLY A 60 -17.46 -16.31 23.35
CA GLY A 60 -16.21 -15.82 23.96
C GLY A 60 -15.65 -14.53 23.36
N PHE A 61 -16.18 -14.05 22.22
CA PHE A 61 -15.79 -12.75 21.65
C PHE A 61 -16.68 -11.62 22.19
N ASP A 62 -16.14 -10.83 23.10
CA ASP A 62 -16.80 -9.61 23.57
C ASP A 62 -16.74 -8.48 22.51
N THR A 63 -17.42 -7.37 22.78
CA THR A 63 -17.45 -6.22 21.88
C THR A 63 -16.05 -5.61 21.66
N THR A 64 -15.20 -5.66 22.68
CA THR A 64 -13.83 -5.11 22.65
C THR A 64 -12.94 -5.89 21.69
N LEU A 65 -12.89 -7.22 21.82
CA LEU A 65 -12.17 -8.14 20.95
C LEU A 65 -12.66 -8.02 19.51
N ARG A 66 -13.98 -7.97 19.31
CA ARG A 66 -14.57 -7.76 17.97
C ARG A 66 -14.08 -6.46 17.33
N HIS A 67 -14.08 -5.34 18.06
CA HIS A 67 -13.56 -4.08 17.56
C HIS A 67 -12.05 -4.13 17.31
N PHE A 68 -11.28 -4.77 18.18
CA PHE A 68 -9.83 -4.91 18.03
C PHE A 68 -9.47 -5.66 16.74
N PHE A 69 -9.98 -6.87 16.55
CA PHE A 69 -9.65 -7.69 15.37
C PHE A 69 -10.19 -7.09 14.07
N SER A 70 -11.41 -6.55 14.08
CA SER A 70 -11.95 -5.89 12.88
C SER A 70 -11.11 -4.69 12.44
N ARG A 71 -10.59 -3.89 13.39
CA ARG A 71 -9.68 -2.77 13.09
C ARG A 71 -8.32 -3.25 12.58
N ILE A 72 -7.77 -4.32 13.15
CA ILE A 72 -6.51 -4.93 12.66
C ILE A 72 -6.65 -5.29 11.18
N VAL A 73 -7.73 -5.98 10.80
CA VAL A 73 -7.97 -6.38 9.40
C VAL A 73 -8.08 -5.15 8.49
N ARG A 74 -8.80 -4.10 8.93
CA ARG A 74 -8.88 -2.85 8.16
C ARG A 74 -7.51 -2.23 7.92
N TYR A 75 -6.71 -2.07 8.96
CA TYR A 75 -5.39 -1.45 8.82
C TYR A 75 -4.43 -2.33 8.01
N ALA A 76 -4.49 -3.66 8.15
CA ALA A 76 -3.70 -4.57 7.32
C ALA A 76 -4.00 -4.38 5.82
N ILE A 77 -5.28 -4.32 5.45
CA ILE A 77 -5.68 -4.07 4.05
C ILE A 77 -5.22 -2.69 3.59
N LEU A 78 -5.41 -1.64 4.39
CA LEU A 78 -4.98 -0.28 4.02
C LEU A 78 -3.46 -0.18 3.86
N ILE A 79 -2.68 -0.84 4.70
CA ILE A 79 -1.22 -0.90 4.57
C ILE A 79 -0.83 -1.55 3.24
N LEU A 80 -1.45 -2.68 2.88
CA LEU A 80 -1.20 -3.34 1.59
C LEU A 80 -1.57 -2.44 0.41
N VAL A 81 -2.69 -1.72 0.50
CA VAL A 81 -3.13 -0.75 -0.52
C VAL A 81 -2.11 0.37 -0.68
N VAL A 82 -1.62 0.94 0.42
CA VAL A 82 -0.57 1.98 0.37
C VAL A 82 0.72 1.43 -0.25
N VAL A 83 1.13 0.21 0.12
CA VAL A 83 2.29 -0.45 -0.49
C VAL A 83 2.10 -0.64 -2.00
N MET A 84 0.92 -1.07 -2.45
CA MET A 84 0.61 -1.19 -3.88
C MET A 84 0.66 0.16 -4.60
N VAL A 85 0.13 1.22 -3.98
CA VAL A 85 0.22 2.59 -4.51
C VAL A 85 1.67 3.04 -4.64
N LEU A 86 2.50 2.82 -3.62
CA LEU A 86 3.92 3.16 -3.66
C LEU A 86 4.66 2.43 -4.79
N GLY A 87 4.34 1.15 -5.01
CA GLY A 87 4.88 0.37 -6.13
C GLY A 87 4.54 0.95 -7.50
N GLN A 88 3.33 1.52 -7.66
CA GLN A 88 2.89 2.16 -8.91
C GLN A 88 3.72 3.41 -9.27
N PHE A 89 4.31 4.06 -8.26
CA PHE A 89 5.24 5.20 -8.42
C PHE A 89 6.71 4.77 -8.50
N GLY A 90 7.00 3.47 -8.62
CA GLY A 90 8.36 2.95 -8.74
C GLY A 90 9.13 2.87 -7.42
N VAL A 91 8.46 3.03 -6.28
CA VAL A 91 9.10 2.85 -4.96
C VAL A 91 9.34 1.37 -4.71
N GLN A 92 10.54 1.03 -4.26
CA GLN A 92 10.89 -0.34 -3.91
C GLN A 92 10.30 -0.71 -2.54
N THR A 93 9.25 -1.54 -2.54
CA THR A 93 8.46 -1.84 -1.33
C THR A 93 8.94 -3.06 -0.54
N THR A 94 9.93 -3.80 -1.05
CA THR A 94 10.45 -5.03 -0.42
C THR A 94 10.91 -4.81 1.02
N SER A 95 11.63 -3.71 1.27
CA SER A 95 12.10 -3.35 2.62
C SER A 95 10.96 -2.99 3.57
N ILE A 96 9.93 -2.31 3.05
CA ILE A 96 8.72 -1.95 3.79
C ILE A 96 7.96 -3.22 4.20
N ILE A 97 7.76 -4.15 3.26
CA ILE A 97 7.08 -5.43 3.52
C ILE A 97 7.86 -6.25 4.56
N ALA A 98 9.18 -6.32 4.44
CA ALA A 98 10.02 -7.01 5.41
C ALA A 98 9.90 -6.41 6.83
N ALA A 99 9.93 -5.08 6.95
CA ALA A 99 9.77 -4.39 8.23
C ALA A 99 8.39 -4.61 8.85
N ILE A 100 7.31 -4.54 8.06
CA ILE A 100 5.95 -4.85 8.53
C ILE A 100 5.86 -6.30 9.00
N GLY A 101 6.49 -7.24 8.29
CA GLY A 101 6.56 -8.63 8.69
C GLY A 101 7.25 -8.79 10.06
N ALA A 102 8.39 -8.14 10.26
CA ALA A 102 9.11 -8.16 11.54
C ALA A 102 8.28 -7.55 12.69
N ILE A 103 7.59 -6.43 12.46
CA ILE A 103 6.69 -5.80 13.44
C ILE A 103 5.54 -6.74 13.77
N GLY A 104 4.91 -7.36 12.77
CA GLY A 104 3.82 -8.31 12.96
C GLY A 104 4.24 -9.51 13.80
N LEU A 105 5.43 -10.06 13.54
CA LEU A 105 6.01 -11.13 14.35
C LEU A 105 6.27 -10.67 15.80
N ALA A 106 6.88 -9.50 16.00
CA ALA A 106 7.14 -8.97 17.34
C ALA A 106 5.85 -8.76 18.15
N ILE A 107 4.80 -8.22 17.53
CA ILE A 107 3.48 -8.06 18.14
C ILE A 107 2.88 -9.44 18.47
N GLY A 108 2.95 -10.40 17.54
CA GLY A 108 2.44 -11.76 17.76
C GLY A 108 3.12 -12.47 18.93
N LEU A 109 4.45 -12.38 19.01
CA LEU A 109 5.23 -12.93 20.13
C LEU A 109 4.90 -12.23 21.46
N ALA A 110 4.66 -10.93 21.45
CA ALA A 110 4.23 -10.19 22.65
C ALA A 110 2.84 -10.65 23.12
N LEU A 111 1.90 -10.90 22.20
CA LEU A 111 0.55 -11.38 22.53
C LEU A 111 0.55 -12.81 23.07
N GLN A 112 1.47 -13.67 22.61
CA GLN A 112 1.63 -15.02 23.15
C GLN A 112 1.90 -15.02 24.66
N GLY A 113 2.72 -14.08 25.15
CA GLY A 113 3.00 -13.94 26.58
C GLY A 113 1.78 -13.55 27.42
N THR A 114 0.82 -12.83 26.84
CA THR A 114 -0.41 -12.41 27.53
C THR A 114 -1.52 -13.48 27.52
N LEU A 115 -1.49 -14.41 26.56
CA LEU A 115 -2.49 -15.47 26.41
C LEU A 115 -2.10 -16.78 27.11
N GLN A 116 -0.83 -16.94 27.49
CA GLN A 116 -0.33 -18.12 28.23
C GLN A 116 -0.62 -18.06 29.73
N ASN A 117 -1.11 -16.92 30.25
CA ASN A 117 -1.43 -16.68 31.65
C ASN A 117 -2.94 -16.49 31.83
#